data_AF-A0A0L0HT10-F1
#
_entry.id   AF-A0A0L0HT10-F1
#
_cell.length_a   1.000
_cell.length_b   1.000
_cell.length_c   1.000
_cell.angle_alpha   90.00
_cell.angle_beta   90.00
_cell.angle_gamma   90.00
#
_symmetry.space_group_name_H-M   'P 1'
#
loop_
_entity.id
_entity.type
_entity.pdbx_description
1 polymer ?
#
loop_
_entity_poly.entity_id
_entity_poly.type
_entity_poly.pdbx_seq_one_letter_code
_entity_poly.pdbx_strand_id
1 'polypeptide(L)'
;MSKKKGLSFEEKRTRLAEFFYETKDFWQLKDVEKLASKSKGIVIQSIKEVLDSLVSDNIVTVEKIGTSNYYWSFPSTAVQTRKRKIDELEDEVNKLQEKRNELQLSISEAQGGREKTDERIVLLSQLAEAESLRKEHLAELERFRDCDPALLEAKEKATRVAKDAANRWTDNIFALQSYCSRTFNISSQQFYEQFNIPEDFDSIP
;
A
#
# COMPACT_ATOMS: atom_id res chain seq x y z
N MET A 1 30.60 -64.07 32.29
CA MET A 1 29.43 -63.20 32.62
C MET A 1 29.41 -62.05 31.62
N SER A 2 28.69 -62.21 30.51
CA SER A 2 28.65 -61.21 29.44
C SER A 2 27.91 -59.96 29.92
N LYS A 3 28.55 -58.79 29.86
CA LYS A 3 27.93 -57.50 30.18
C LYS A 3 26.74 -57.31 29.23
N LYS A 4 25.52 -57.31 29.76
CA LYS A 4 24.29 -57.04 28.99
C LYS A 4 24.48 -55.71 28.26
N LYS A 5 24.44 -55.76 26.92
CA LYS A 5 24.50 -54.58 26.04
C LYS A 5 23.36 -53.64 26.45
N GLY A 6 23.67 -52.39 26.77
CA GLY A 6 22.64 -51.39 27.11
C GLY A 6 21.74 -51.13 25.90
N LEU A 7 20.46 -50.81 26.16
CA LEU A 7 19.53 -50.44 25.09
C LEU A 7 20.03 -49.21 24.32
N SER A 8 19.95 -49.24 22.99
CA SER A 8 20.16 -48.08 22.14
C SER A 8 19.04 -47.04 22.31
N PHE A 9 19.26 -45.81 21.84
CA PHE A 9 18.23 -44.77 21.89
C PHE A 9 16.97 -45.17 21.12
N GLU A 10 17.14 -45.73 19.92
CA GLU A 10 16.02 -46.15 19.07
C GLU A 10 15.24 -47.33 19.69
N GLU A 11 15.93 -48.27 20.33
CA GLU A 11 15.27 -49.35 21.07
C GLU A 11 14.44 -48.82 22.25
N LYS A 12 14.90 -47.76 22.93
CA LYS A 12 14.13 -47.11 23.98
C LYS A 12 12.89 -46.40 23.41
N ARG A 13 13.01 -45.74 22.25
CA ARG A 13 11.89 -45.09 21.56
C ARG A 13 10.80 -46.10 21.21
N THR A 14 11.17 -47.21 20.56
CA THR A 14 10.21 -48.27 20.18
C THR A 14 9.50 -48.82 21.40
N ARG A 15 10.25 -49.18 22.46
CA ARG A 15 9.64 -49.74 23.67
C ARG A 15 8.77 -48.75 24.43
N LEU A 16 9.13 -47.46 24.44
CA LEU A 16 8.32 -46.43 25.09
C LEU A 16 7.04 -46.15 24.28
N ALA A 17 7.10 -46.17 22.94
CA ALA A 17 5.92 -46.09 22.09
C ALA A 17 4.98 -47.29 22.29
N GLU A 18 5.52 -48.51 22.34
CA GLU A 18 4.76 -49.72 22.66
C GLU A 18 4.06 -49.63 24.02
N PHE A 19 4.71 -49.05 25.03
CA PHE A 19 4.08 -48.85 26.34
C PHE A 19 2.80 -48.02 26.24
N PHE A 20 2.79 -46.93 25.45
CA PHE A 20 1.58 -46.15 25.24
C PHE A 20 0.53 -46.92 24.42
N TYR A 21 0.94 -47.67 23.41
CA TYR A 21 0.02 -48.48 22.59
C TYR A 21 -0.62 -49.66 23.32
N GLU A 22 0.09 -50.25 24.28
CA GLU A 22 -0.40 -51.34 25.13
C GLU A 22 -1.32 -50.81 26.23
N THR A 23 -0.91 -49.75 26.93
CA THR A 23 -1.67 -49.19 28.05
C THR A 23 -2.92 -48.45 27.60
N LYS A 24 -2.85 -47.74 26.47
CA LYS A 24 -3.97 -46.95 25.91
C LYS A 24 -4.59 -46.01 26.95
N ASP A 25 -3.76 -45.41 27.77
CA ASP A 25 -4.16 -44.55 28.88
C ASP A 25 -3.33 -43.26 28.92
N PHE A 26 -3.73 -42.33 29.78
CA PHE A 26 -3.12 -41.03 29.96
C PHE A 26 -2.19 -41.03 31.17
N TRP A 27 -0.96 -40.57 30.97
CA TRP A 27 0.06 -40.63 32.01
C TRP A 27 0.69 -39.26 32.24
N GLN A 28 0.98 -38.95 33.51
CA GLN A 28 1.88 -37.84 33.83
C GLN A 28 3.33 -38.30 33.69
N LEU A 29 4.26 -37.36 33.51
CA LEU A 29 5.69 -37.68 33.33
C LEU A 29 6.23 -38.61 34.43
N LYS A 30 5.86 -38.37 35.70
CA LYS A 30 6.30 -39.19 36.84
C LYS A 30 5.80 -40.64 36.75
N ASP A 31 4.60 -40.84 36.23
CA ASP A 31 4.00 -42.16 36.08
C ASP A 31 4.60 -42.91 34.89
N VAL A 32 4.84 -42.20 33.76
CA VAL A 32 5.58 -42.75 32.61
C VAL A 32 6.97 -43.21 33.04
N GLU A 33 7.70 -42.39 33.79
CA GLU A 33 9.04 -42.73 34.28
C GLU A 33 9.04 -44.00 35.13
N LYS A 34 8.08 -44.13 36.05
CA LYS A 34 7.97 -45.28 36.95
C LYS A 34 7.50 -46.54 36.23
N LEU A 35 6.45 -46.42 35.42
CA LEU A 35 5.82 -47.57 34.76
C LEU A 35 6.66 -48.08 33.59
N ALA A 36 7.17 -47.20 32.71
CA ALA A 36 7.98 -47.63 31.58
C ALA A 36 9.35 -48.18 32.01
N SER A 37 9.92 -47.70 33.11
CA SER A 37 11.12 -48.32 33.67
C SER A 37 10.85 -49.74 34.18
N LYS A 38 9.71 -49.95 34.86
CA LYS A 38 9.31 -51.25 35.41
C LYS A 38 8.88 -52.25 34.34
N SER A 39 8.09 -51.83 33.34
CA SER A 39 7.48 -52.71 32.33
C SER A 39 8.39 -52.95 31.12
N LYS A 40 9.08 -51.91 30.64
CA LYS A 40 9.88 -51.96 29.40
C LYS A 40 11.40 -51.94 29.64
N GLY A 41 11.83 -51.81 30.90
CA GLY A 41 13.24 -51.89 31.31
C GLY A 41 14.08 -50.70 30.86
N ILE A 42 13.46 -49.53 30.66
CA ILE A 42 14.14 -48.30 30.25
C ILE A 42 14.74 -47.62 31.49
N VAL A 43 15.94 -47.04 31.36
CA VAL A 43 16.59 -46.29 32.43
C VAL A 43 15.82 -44.99 32.68
N ILE A 44 15.36 -44.76 33.91
CA ILE A 44 14.51 -43.62 34.32
C ILE A 44 15.03 -42.29 33.78
N GLN A 45 16.33 -42.02 33.97
CA GLN A 45 16.97 -40.76 33.56
C GLN A 45 16.90 -40.49 32.05
N SER A 46 16.73 -41.53 31.22
CA SER A 46 16.61 -41.39 29.77
C SER A 46 15.16 -41.32 29.25
N ILE A 47 14.15 -41.56 30.11
CA ILE A 47 12.75 -41.62 29.67
C ILE A 47 12.27 -40.25 29.19
N LYS A 48 12.62 -39.18 29.89
CA LYS A 48 12.22 -37.82 29.50
C LYS A 48 12.73 -37.45 28.09
N GLU A 49 14.02 -37.65 27.83
CA GLU A 49 14.63 -37.35 26.53
C GLU A 49 14.00 -38.17 25.39
N VAL A 50 13.75 -39.47 25.64
CA VAL A 50 13.09 -40.36 24.68
C VAL A 50 11.63 -39.95 24.45
N LEU A 51 10.92 -39.56 25.51
CA LEU A 51 9.54 -39.09 25.45
C LEU A 51 9.44 -37.78 24.65
N ASP A 52 10.33 -36.81 24.90
CA ASP A 52 10.37 -35.54 24.18
C ASP A 52 10.65 -35.77 22.68
N SER A 53 11.50 -36.75 22.34
CA SER A 53 11.72 -37.17 20.95
C SER A 53 10.48 -37.82 20.30
N LEU A 54 9.73 -38.62 21.04
CA LEU A 54 8.47 -39.21 20.54
C LEU A 54 7.37 -38.17 20.37
N VAL A 55 7.34 -37.14 21.22
CA VAL A 55 6.43 -36.00 21.09
C VAL A 55 6.79 -35.16 19.87
N SER A 56 8.08 -34.90 19.65
CA SER A 56 8.57 -34.14 18.49
C SER A 56 8.17 -34.79 17.16
N ASP A 57 8.17 -36.12 17.10
CA ASP A 57 7.77 -36.90 15.92
C ASP A 57 6.25 -37.15 15.82
N ASN A 58 5.44 -36.52 16.69
CA ASN A 58 3.99 -36.71 16.78
C ASN A 58 3.56 -38.17 17.01
N ILE A 59 4.44 -39.00 17.58
CA ILE A 59 4.12 -40.39 17.97
C ILE A 59 3.37 -40.39 19.30
N VAL A 60 3.79 -39.55 20.26
CA VAL A 60 3.11 -39.35 21.54
C VAL A 60 2.51 -37.95 21.55
N THR A 61 1.24 -37.85 21.93
CA THR A 61 0.57 -36.56 22.10
C THR A 61 0.81 -36.07 23.52
N VAL A 62 1.13 -34.79 23.66
CA VAL A 62 1.19 -34.09 24.95
C VAL A 62 0.17 -32.98 24.97
N GLU A 63 -0.57 -32.88 26.08
CA GLU A 63 -1.47 -31.75 26.33
C GLU A 63 -1.33 -31.29 27.76
N LYS A 64 -1.38 -29.97 27.94
CA LYS A 64 -1.33 -29.35 29.25
C LYS A 64 -2.74 -29.14 29.78
N ILE A 65 -3.09 -29.86 30.83
CA ILE A 65 -4.39 -29.76 31.51
C ILE A 65 -4.14 -29.19 32.90
N GLY A 66 -4.54 -27.93 33.11
CA GLY A 66 -4.25 -27.18 34.33
C GLY A 66 -2.75 -26.93 34.51
N THR A 67 -2.18 -27.40 35.62
CA THR A 67 -0.75 -27.26 35.94
C THR A 67 0.12 -28.43 35.46
N SER A 68 -0.49 -29.48 34.90
CA SER A 68 0.20 -30.74 34.58
C SER A 68 0.15 -31.07 33.08
N ASN A 69 1.23 -31.67 32.58
CA ASN A 69 1.28 -32.23 31.23
C ASN A 69 0.88 -33.71 31.26
N TYR A 70 0.00 -34.09 30.35
CA TYR A 70 -0.47 -35.45 30.14
C TYR A 70 0.05 -35.96 28.81
N TYR A 71 0.51 -37.22 28.81
CA TYR A 71 1.08 -37.89 27.65
C TYR A 71 0.27 -39.14 27.34
N TRP A 72 -0.07 -39.33 26.07
CA TRP A 72 -0.76 -40.53 25.59
C TRP A 72 -0.46 -40.80 24.11
N SER A 73 -0.71 -42.03 23.69
CA SER A 73 -0.72 -42.37 22.27
C SER A 73 -1.65 -43.54 22.01
N PHE A 74 -2.47 -43.44 20.96
CA PHE A 74 -3.33 -44.52 20.51
C PHE A 74 -2.89 -45.00 19.13
N PRO A 75 -2.93 -46.33 18.86
CA PRO A 75 -2.56 -46.87 17.56
C PRO A 75 -3.35 -46.26 16.38
N SER A 76 -4.59 -45.82 16.63
CA SER A 76 -5.48 -45.21 15.63
C SER A 76 -5.21 -43.73 15.36
N THR A 77 -4.48 -43.02 16.24
CA THR A 77 -4.28 -41.56 16.14
C THR A 77 -3.57 -41.20 14.84
N ALA A 78 -2.48 -41.89 14.48
CA ALA A 78 -1.73 -41.61 13.26
C ALA A 78 -2.58 -41.77 11.99
N VAL A 79 -3.44 -42.80 11.94
CA VAL A 79 -4.34 -43.06 10.83
C VAL A 79 -5.43 -41.97 10.75
N GLN A 80 -6.04 -41.64 11.89
CA GLN A 80 -7.11 -40.65 11.95
C GLN A 80 -6.63 -39.23 11.59
N THR A 81 -5.43 -38.85 12.06
CA THR A 81 -4.83 -37.55 11.73
C THR A 81 -4.54 -37.45 10.24
N ARG A 82 -3.97 -38.50 9.63
CA ARG A 82 -3.73 -38.52 8.18
C ARG A 82 -5.03 -38.47 7.39
N LYS A 83 -6.05 -39.21 7.82
CA LYS A 83 -7.37 -39.19 7.16
C LYS A 83 -8.00 -37.81 7.22
N ARG A 84 -8.05 -37.17 8.39
CA ARG A 84 -8.52 -35.78 8.54
C ARG A 84 -7.74 -34.84 7.62
N LYS A 85 -6.42 -35.02 7.53
CA LYS A 85 -5.60 -34.16 6.68
C LYS A 85 -5.90 -34.36 5.19
N ILE A 86 -6.19 -35.58 4.76
CA ILE A 86 -6.66 -35.88 3.40
C ILE A 86 -7.99 -35.18 3.16
N ASP A 87 -8.98 -35.38 4.05
CA ASP A 87 -10.31 -34.77 3.92
C ASP A 87 -10.22 -33.23 3.84
N GLU A 88 -9.40 -32.60 4.69
CA GLU A 88 -9.14 -31.14 4.66
C GLU A 88 -8.54 -30.68 3.33
N LEU A 89 -7.57 -31.41 2.79
CA LEU A 89 -6.90 -31.07 1.54
C LEU A 89 -7.81 -31.30 0.33
N GLU A 90 -8.66 -32.33 0.36
CA GLU A 90 -9.67 -32.59 -0.67
C GLU A 90 -10.70 -31.46 -0.71
N ASP A 91 -11.19 -31.00 0.45
CA ASP A 91 -12.08 -29.84 0.55
C ASP A 91 -11.42 -28.55 0.04
N GLU A 92 -10.14 -28.34 0.34
CA GLU A 92 -9.39 -27.18 -0.15
C GLU A 92 -9.21 -27.22 -1.67
N VAL A 93 -8.86 -28.38 -2.23
CA VAL A 93 -8.76 -28.58 -3.68
C VAL A 93 -10.09 -28.29 -4.36
N ASN A 94 -11.20 -28.79 -3.82
CA ASN A 94 -12.54 -28.55 -4.38
C ASN A 94 -12.87 -27.06 -4.40
N LYS A 95 -12.65 -26.34 -3.30
CA LYS A 95 -12.88 -24.89 -3.21
C LYS A 95 -12.02 -24.10 -4.21
N LEU A 96 -10.75 -24.46 -4.34
CA LEU A 96 -9.84 -23.81 -5.30
C LEU A 96 -10.24 -24.10 -6.74
N GLN A 97 -10.72 -25.31 -7.03
CA GLN A 97 -11.21 -25.70 -8.35
C GLN A 97 -12.46 -24.92 -8.74
N GLU A 98 -13.43 -24.78 -7.82
CA GLU A 98 -14.60 -23.93 -8.00
C GLU A 98 -14.18 -22.48 -8.26
N LYS A 99 -13.27 -21.96 -7.45
CA LYS A 99 -12.81 -20.57 -7.61
C LYS A 99 -12.10 -20.33 -8.93
N ARG A 100 -11.29 -21.29 -9.37
CA ARG A 100 -10.63 -21.25 -10.67
C ARG A 100 -11.66 -21.20 -11.80
N ASN A 101 -12.71 -22.02 -11.73
CA ASN A 101 -13.75 -22.04 -12.75
C ASN A 101 -14.53 -20.72 -12.82
N GLU A 102 -14.88 -20.14 -11.67
CA GLU A 102 -15.48 -18.80 -11.60
C GLU A 102 -14.60 -17.73 -12.25
N LEU A 103 -13.31 -17.71 -11.91
CA LEU A 103 -12.36 -16.74 -12.46
C LEU A 103 -12.17 -16.92 -13.96
N GLN A 104 -12.13 -18.17 -14.44
CA GLN A 104 -12.02 -18.46 -15.86
C GLN A 104 -13.24 -17.96 -16.64
N LEU A 105 -14.44 -18.14 -16.08
CA LEU A 105 -15.68 -17.63 -16.67
C LEU A 105 -15.66 -16.09 -16.71
N SER A 106 -15.29 -15.44 -15.61
CA SER A 106 -15.18 -13.98 -15.53
C SER A 106 -14.14 -13.40 -16.52
N ILE A 107 -13.01 -14.09 -16.71
CA ILE A 107 -12.01 -13.72 -17.73
C ILE A 107 -12.62 -13.83 -19.12
N SER A 108 -13.33 -14.92 -19.43
CA SER A 108 -13.98 -15.11 -20.73
C SER A 108 -15.04 -14.04 -21.02
N GLU A 109 -15.85 -13.69 -20.02
CA GLU A 109 -16.84 -12.60 -20.14
C GLU A 109 -16.17 -11.24 -20.38
N ALA A 110 -15.10 -10.93 -19.63
CA ALA A 110 -14.36 -9.67 -19.79
C ALA A 110 -13.55 -9.59 -21.10
N GLN A 111 -13.21 -10.74 -21.68
CA GLN A 111 -12.57 -10.83 -22.99
C GLN A 111 -13.55 -10.48 -24.13
N GLY A 112 -14.85 -10.74 -23.96
CA GLY A 112 -15.88 -10.30 -24.90
C GLY A 112 -15.87 -8.78 -25.06
N GLY A 113 -15.40 -8.29 -26.22
CA GLY A 113 -15.22 -6.86 -26.50
C GLY A 113 -13.83 -6.29 -26.15
N ARG A 114 -12.92 -7.09 -25.60
CA ARG A 114 -11.50 -6.75 -25.39
C ARG A 114 -10.54 -7.67 -26.14
N GLU A 115 -11.03 -8.24 -27.22
CA GLU A 115 -10.26 -9.11 -28.09
C GLU A 115 -9.04 -8.36 -28.64
N LYS A 116 -7.89 -9.05 -28.67
CA LYS A 116 -6.65 -8.51 -29.24
C LYS A 116 -6.72 -8.60 -30.76
N THR A 117 -7.52 -7.71 -31.35
CA THR A 117 -7.57 -7.52 -32.81
C THR A 117 -6.54 -6.47 -33.23
N ASP A 118 -6.06 -6.56 -34.47
CA ASP A 118 -5.15 -5.56 -35.04
C ASP A 118 -5.80 -4.17 -35.04
N GLU A 119 -7.10 -4.10 -35.32
CA GLU A 119 -7.91 -2.87 -35.22
C GLU A 119 -7.84 -2.23 -33.83
N ARG A 120 -7.98 -3.03 -32.77
CA ARG A 120 -7.89 -2.54 -31.38
C ARG A 120 -6.50 -2.00 -31.06
N ILE A 121 -5.45 -2.67 -31.54
CA ILE A 121 -4.07 -2.24 -31.32
C ILE A 121 -3.84 -0.86 -31.98
N VAL A 122 -4.30 -0.70 -33.23
CA VAL A 122 -4.22 0.57 -33.95
C VAL A 122 -5.03 1.66 -33.25
N LEU A 123 -6.27 1.38 -32.84
CA LEU A 123 -7.13 2.33 -32.12
C LEU A 123 -6.52 2.78 -30.78
N LEU A 124 -5.91 1.86 -30.02
CA LEU A 124 -5.23 2.20 -28.77
C LEU A 124 -4.01 3.09 -29.01
N SER A 125 -3.27 2.86 -30.11
CA SER A 125 -2.15 3.71 -30.51
C SER A 125 -2.64 5.12 -30.89
N GLN A 126 -3.70 5.22 -31.69
CA GLN A 126 -4.30 6.51 -32.08
C GLN A 126 -4.85 7.27 -30.88
N LEU A 127 -5.48 6.57 -29.94
CA LEU A 127 -5.97 7.18 -28.70
C LEU A 127 -4.82 7.79 -27.89
N ALA A 128 -3.73 7.05 -27.72
CA ALA A 128 -2.55 7.54 -26.99
C ALA A 128 -1.93 8.77 -27.66
N GLU A 129 -1.85 8.77 -29.00
CA GLU A 129 -1.37 9.92 -29.77
C GLU A 129 -2.30 11.14 -29.60
N ALA A 130 -3.61 10.95 -29.73
CA ALA A 130 -4.60 12.01 -29.56
C ALA A 130 -4.59 12.59 -28.13
N GLU A 131 -4.42 11.76 -27.10
CA GLU A 131 -4.28 12.20 -25.72
C GLU A 131 -3.01 13.03 -25.50
N SER A 132 -1.90 12.64 -26.13
CA SER A 132 -0.64 13.40 -26.10
C SER A 132 -0.79 14.75 -26.77
N LEU A 133 -1.37 14.80 -27.98
CA LEU A 133 -1.62 16.04 -28.72
C LEU A 133 -2.56 16.97 -27.95
N ARG A 134 -3.64 16.43 -27.36
CA ARG A 134 -4.55 17.21 -26.51
C ARG A 134 -3.81 17.85 -25.34
N LYS A 135 -2.91 17.11 -24.70
CA LYS A 135 -2.12 17.64 -23.59
C LYS A 135 -1.18 18.76 -24.04
N GLU A 136 -0.54 18.60 -25.20
CA GLU A 136 0.32 19.62 -25.79
C GLU A 136 -0.44 20.90 -26.12
N HIS A 137 -1.57 20.77 -26.83
CA HIS A 137 -2.41 21.92 -27.18
C HIS A 137 -2.99 22.64 -25.97
N LEU A 138 -3.36 21.91 -24.91
CA LEU A 138 -3.80 22.55 -23.67
C LEU A 138 -2.66 23.33 -22.99
N ALA A 139 -1.44 22.78 -23.00
CA ALA A 139 -0.27 23.47 -22.46
C ALA A 139 0.09 24.71 -23.29
N GLU A 140 -0.10 24.65 -24.61
CA GLU A 140 0.07 25.79 -25.51
C GLU A 140 -0.99 26.87 -25.28
N LEU A 141 -2.27 26.48 -25.18
CA LEU A 141 -3.37 27.41 -24.90
C LEU A 141 -3.19 28.15 -23.56
N GLU A 142 -2.68 27.48 -22.52
CA GLU A 142 -2.41 28.12 -21.23
C GLU A 142 -1.40 29.27 -21.37
N ARG A 143 -0.43 29.18 -22.30
CA ARG A 143 0.52 30.28 -22.56
C ARG A 143 -0.16 31.52 -23.12
N PHE A 144 -1.30 31.36 -23.81
CA PHE A 144 -2.05 32.44 -24.44
C PHE A 144 -3.24 32.91 -23.63
N ARG A 145 -3.37 32.48 -22.37
CA ARG A 145 -4.49 32.82 -21.49
C ARG A 145 -4.70 34.33 -21.33
N ASP A 146 -3.62 35.10 -21.27
CA ASP A 146 -3.68 36.56 -21.11
C ASP A 146 -3.92 37.32 -22.43
N CYS A 147 -3.88 36.62 -23.56
CA CYS A 147 -4.10 37.15 -24.91
C CYS A 147 -5.55 36.98 -25.37
N ASP A 148 -6.52 36.96 -24.45
CA ASP A 148 -7.94 36.96 -24.80
C ASP A 148 -8.30 38.27 -25.52
N PRO A 149 -8.81 38.24 -26.76
CA PRO A 149 -9.20 39.44 -27.50
C PRO A 149 -10.16 40.35 -26.73
N ALA A 150 -11.10 39.78 -25.97
CA ALA A 150 -12.05 40.56 -25.19
C ALA A 150 -11.36 41.29 -24.02
N LEU A 151 -10.39 40.63 -23.38
CA LEU A 151 -9.58 41.23 -22.31
C LEU A 151 -8.67 42.33 -22.86
N LEU A 152 -8.05 42.11 -24.02
CA LEU A 152 -7.20 43.10 -24.69
C LEU A 152 -8.02 44.33 -25.07
N GLU A 153 -9.20 44.16 -25.69
CA GLU A 153 -10.07 45.28 -26.06
C GLU A 153 -10.53 46.06 -24.82
N ALA A 154 -10.85 45.38 -23.72
CA ALA A 154 -11.21 46.03 -22.46
C ALA A 154 -10.03 46.84 -21.88
N LYS A 155 -8.81 46.28 -21.92
CA LYS A 155 -7.58 46.98 -21.50
C LYS A 155 -7.28 48.19 -22.36
N GLU A 156 -7.46 48.11 -23.68
CA GLU A 156 -7.28 49.23 -24.60
C GLU A 156 -8.28 50.36 -24.31
N LYS A 157 -9.56 50.03 -24.13
CA LYS A 157 -10.59 51.02 -23.77
C LYS A 157 -10.28 51.69 -22.43
N ALA A 158 -9.92 50.91 -21.41
CA ALA A 158 -9.56 51.44 -20.09
C ALA A 158 -8.31 52.33 -20.16
N THR A 159 -7.29 51.92 -20.92
CA THR A 159 -6.07 52.70 -21.13
C THR A 159 -6.36 54.03 -21.81
N ARG A 160 -7.24 54.04 -22.82
CA ARG A 160 -7.66 55.30 -23.48
C ARG A 160 -8.33 56.25 -22.48
N VAL A 161 -9.29 55.75 -21.69
CA VAL A 161 -9.97 56.57 -20.68
C VAL A 161 -9.00 57.10 -19.63
N ALA A 162 -8.07 56.26 -19.16
CA ALA A 162 -7.06 56.65 -18.19
C ALA A 162 -6.10 57.72 -18.76
N LYS A 163 -5.67 57.56 -20.02
CA LYS A 163 -4.84 58.54 -20.73
C LYS A 163 -5.55 59.88 -20.88
N ASP A 164 -6.79 59.88 -21.36
CA ASP A 164 -7.59 61.10 -21.52
C ASP A 164 -7.80 61.80 -20.17
N ALA A 165 -8.07 61.04 -19.11
CA ALA A 165 -8.21 61.57 -17.76
C ALA A 165 -6.89 62.15 -17.21
N ALA A 166 -5.76 61.46 -17.41
CA ALA A 166 -4.45 61.95 -17.01
C ALA A 166 -4.10 63.27 -17.71
N ASN A 167 -4.24 63.32 -19.04
CA ASN A 167 -3.97 64.53 -19.81
C ASN A 167 -4.88 65.69 -19.42
N ARG A 168 -6.16 65.43 -19.12
CA ARG A 168 -7.06 66.46 -18.59
C ARG A 168 -6.57 67.05 -17.26
N TRP A 169 -6.03 66.22 -16.36
CA TRP A 169 -5.45 66.71 -15.11
C TRP A 169 -4.12 67.43 -15.34
N THR A 170 -3.29 66.98 -16.27
CA THR A 170 -2.09 67.69 -16.73
C THR A 170 -2.44 69.10 -17.23
N ASP A 171 -3.45 69.23 -18.09
CA ASP A 171 -3.94 70.53 -18.58
C ASP A 171 -4.44 71.43 -17.44
N ASN A 172 -5.17 70.85 -16.48
CA ASN A 172 -5.63 71.59 -15.30
C ASN A 172 -4.45 72.10 -14.44
N ILE A 173 -3.39 71.30 -14.29
CA ILE A 173 -2.19 71.68 -13.56
C ILE A 173 -1.49 72.84 -14.28
N PHE A 174 -1.34 72.76 -15.60
CA PHE A 174 -0.77 73.86 -16.40
C PHE A 174 -1.63 75.14 -16.32
N ALA A 175 -2.95 75.01 -16.31
CA ALA A 175 -3.85 76.15 -16.14
C ALA A 175 -3.69 76.81 -14.76
N LEU A 176 -3.59 76.02 -13.69
CA LEU A 176 -3.33 76.52 -12.33
C LEU A 176 -1.96 77.18 -12.21
N GLN A 177 -0.92 76.55 -12.79
CA GLN A 177 0.43 77.11 -12.85
C GLN A 177 0.40 78.49 -13.53
N SER A 178 -0.23 78.59 -14.70
CA SER A 178 -0.37 79.85 -15.44
C SER A 178 -1.11 80.93 -14.64
N TYR A 179 -2.19 80.55 -13.95
CA TYR A 179 -2.95 81.45 -13.08
C TYR A 179 -2.13 81.95 -11.89
N CYS A 180 -1.40 81.06 -11.22
CA CYS A 180 -0.53 81.40 -10.09
C CYS A 180 0.59 82.35 -10.50
N SER A 181 1.20 82.13 -11.66
CA SER A 181 2.21 83.05 -12.20
C SER A 181 1.65 84.43 -12.53
N ARG A 182 0.44 84.51 -13.09
CA ARG A 182 -0.20 85.80 -13.43
C ARG A 182 -0.73 86.57 -12.22
N THR A 183 -1.27 85.87 -11.22
CA THR A 183 -2.01 86.50 -10.10
C THR A 183 -1.12 86.74 -8.89
N PHE A 184 -0.21 85.81 -8.59
CA PHE A 184 0.63 85.83 -7.39
C PHE A 184 2.12 86.04 -7.70
N ASN A 185 2.48 86.22 -8.98
CA ASN A 185 3.85 86.46 -9.44
C ASN A 185 4.86 85.34 -9.03
N ILE A 186 4.37 84.10 -8.93
CA ILE A 186 5.16 82.90 -8.63
C ILE A 186 5.76 82.36 -9.95
N SER A 187 7.07 82.11 -10.00
CA SER A 187 7.69 81.55 -11.21
C SER A 187 7.28 80.09 -11.44
N SER A 188 7.29 79.61 -12.69
CA SER A 188 6.96 78.22 -13.02
C SER A 188 7.84 77.22 -12.27
N GLN A 189 9.13 77.53 -12.13
CA GLN A 189 10.11 76.70 -11.43
C GLN A 189 9.79 76.60 -9.92
N GLN A 190 9.46 77.71 -9.28
CA GLN A 190 9.05 77.73 -7.87
C GLN A 190 7.75 76.96 -7.64
N PHE A 191 6.79 77.06 -8.57
CA PHE A 191 5.55 76.29 -8.51
C PHE A 191 5.84 74.77 -8.60
N TYR A 192 6.70 74.34 -9.53
CA TYR A 192 7.07 72.93 -9.67
C TYR A 192 7.85 72.40 -8.47
N GLU A 193 8.84 73.14 -7.97
CA GLU A 193 9.57 72.78 -6.75
C GLU A 193 8.62 72.63 -5.54
N GLN A 194 7.67 73.56 -5.37
CA GLN A 194 6.78 73.55 -4.21
C GLN A 194 5.76 72.41 -4.22
N PHE A 195 5.30 71.99 -5.41
CA PHE A 195 4.37 70.87 -5.58
C PHE A 195 5.06 69.54 -5.90
N ASN A 196 6.41 69.51 -5.89
CA ASN A 196 7.22 68.35 -6.28
C ASN A 196 6.86 67.80 -7.67
N ILE A 197 6.63 68.71 -8.63
CA ILE A 197 6.34 68.37 -10.03
C ILE A 197 7.68 68.24 -10.77
N PRO A 198 7.95 67.12 -11.46
CA PRO A 198 9.15 66.97 -12.28
C PRO A 198 9.25 68.00 -13.41
N GLU A 199 10.47 68.39 -13.80
CA GLU A 199 10.67 69.35 -14.91
C GLU A 199 10.26 68.79 -16.27
N ASP A 200 10.28 67.47 -16.43
CA ASP A 200 9.85 66.73 -17.63
C ASP A 200 8.36 66.35 -17.61
N PHE A 201 7.58 66.92 -16.69
CA PHE A 201 6.15 66.67 -16.60
C PHE A 201 5.41 67.24 -17.83
N ASP A 202 4.84 66.34 -18.62
CA ASP A 202 4.09 66.65 -19.84
C ASP A 202 2.90 65.70 -20.03
N SER A 203 2.06 66.02 -21.01
CA SER A 203 0.98 65.16 -21.49
C SER A 203 1.51 63.84 -22.05
N ILE A 204 0.72 62.78 -21.86
CA ILE A 204 1.01 61.45 -22.36
C ILE A 204 0.70 61.44 -23.88
N PRO A 205 1.67 61.08 -24.74
CA PRO A 205 1.52 61.07 -26.20
C PRO A 205 0.53 60.02 -26.68
#